data_AF-A0A7W1PHQ2-F1
#
_entry.id   AF-A0A7W1PHQ2-F1
#
_cell.length_a   1.000
_cell.length_b   1.000
_cell.length_c   1.000
_cell.angle_alpha   90.00
_cell.angle_beta   90.00
_cell.angle_gamma   90.00
#
_symmetry.space_group_name_H-M   'P 1'
#
loop_
_entity.id
_entity.type
_entity.pdbx_description
1 polymer ?
#
loop_
_entity_poly.entity_id
_entity_poly.type
_entity_poly.pdbx_seq_one_letter_code
_entity_poly.pdbx_strand_id
1 'polypeptide(L)'
;RVVVQRATGLWRWRTRGGPGATAYEGLWGSLFDWMADGRRDRRAAIPERAAVREGEPILWRLAAGDSSTTVRLTQRNDAGGERTLTLTRRHASILAESPALPAGVYDVRAAGGASILVVNAADELLPRAPTVRAGAVGDGAVSGRAPALRDSGLAYALVVCLLCAEWILRRQRGLL
;
A
#
# COMPACT_ATOMS: atom_id res chain seq x y z
N ARG A 1 0.13 -0.46 11.51
CA ARG A 1 -0.66 0.65 12.12
C ARG A 1 -1.18 0.16 13.45
N VAL A 2 -1.12 0.99 14.50
CA VAL A 2 -1.65 0.66 15.84
C VAL A 2 -2.79 1.63 16.14
N VAL A 3 -3.96 1.11 16.51
CA VAL A 3 -5.13 1.88 16.93
C VAL A 3 -5.41 1.54 18.39
N VAL A 4 -5.51 2.56 19.24
CA VAL A 4 -5.88 2.39 20.66
C VAL A 4 -7.27 2.97 20.87
N GLN A 5 -8.24 2.10 21.15
CA GLN A 5 -9.59 2.51 21.50
C GLN A 5 -9.67 2.76 23.02
N ARG A 6 -10.08 3.97 23.42
CA ARG A 6 -10.33 4.32 24.83
C ARG A 6 -11.80 4.32 25.22
N ALA A 7 -12.71 4.15 24.26
CA ALA A 7 -14.14 4.09 24.51
C ALA A 7 -14.55 2.68 24.93
N THR A 8 -15.11 2.53 26.13
CA THR A 8 -15.68 1.28 26.64
C THR A 8 -17.22 1.31 26.53
N GLY A 9 -17.87 0.15 26.42
CA GLY A 9 -19.34 0.06 26.44
C GLY A 9 -20.07 0.11 25.09
N LEU A 10 -19.36 0.33 23.98
CA LEU A 10 -19.91 0.27 22.61
C LEU A 10 -20.57 -1.09 22.28
N TRP A 11 -20.14 -2.18 22.93
CA TRP A 11 -20.75 -3.50 22.80
C TRP A 11 -22.24 -3.52 23.18
N ARG A 12 -22.70 -2.60 24.03
CA ARG A 12 -24.11 -2.49 24.42
C ARG A 12 -25.01 -2.08 23.25
N TRP A 13 -24.45 -1.44 22.22
CA TRP A 13 -25.20 -1.11 21.01
C TRP A 13 -25.48 -2.35 20.17
N ARG A 14 -24.55 -3.32 20.16
CA ARG A 14 -24.76 -4.64 19.55
C ARG A 14 -25.85 -5.43 20.27
N THR A 15 -25.86 -5.44 21.60
CA THR A 15 -26.77 -6.29 22.38
C THR A 15 -28.21 -5.79 22.44
N ARG A 16 -28.47 -4.50 22.17
CA ARG A 16 -29.82 -3.92 22.13
C ARG A 16 -30.57 -4.21 20.82
N GLY A 17 -29.89 -4.74 19.80
CA GLY A 17 -30.48 -4.95 18.48
C GLY A 17 -30.88 -3.65 17.77
N GLY A 18 -31.51 -3.77 16.61
CA GLY A 18 -32.01 -2.65 15.83
C GLY A 18 -30.90 -1.71 15.29
N PRO A 19 -31.20 -0.41 15.06
CA PRO A 19 -30.28 0.53 14.42
C PRO A 19 -28.91 0.67 15.14
N GLY A 20 -28.86 0.46 16.46
CA GLY A 20 -27.63 0.48 17.23
C GLY A 20 -26.68 -0.69 16.92
N ALA A 21 -27.23 -1.86 16.60
CA ALA A 21 -26.43 -3.02 16.23
C ALA A 21 -25.81 -2.84 14.83
N THR A 22 -26.57 -2.29 13.88
CA THR A 22 -26.07 -1.94 12.54
C THR A 22 -24.97 -0.88 12.60
N ALA A 23 -25.12 0.14 13.45
CA ALA A 23 -24.10 1.17 13.65
C ALA A 23 -22.80 0.58 14.25
N TYR A 24 -22.92 -0.34 15.20
CA TYR A 24 -21.76 -1.04 15.77
C TYR A 24 -21.02 -1.88 14.72
N GLU A 25 -21.74 -2.65 13.90
CA GLU A 25 -21.15 -3.48 12.85
C GLU A 25 -20.50 -2.64 11.75
N GLY A 26 -21.14 -1.55 11.32
CA GLY A 26 -20.56 -0.62 10.34
C GLY A 26 -19.30 0.07 10.84
N LEU A 27 -19.27 0.48 12.12
CA LEU A 27 -18.08 1.09 12.72
C LEU A 27 -16.89 0.12 12.74
N TRP A 28 -17.09 -1.11 13.23
CA TRP A 28 -16.00 -2.08 13.27
C TRP A 28 -15.61 -2.58 11.89
N GLY A 29 -16.59 -2.81 11.00
CA GLY A 29 -16.33 -3.19 9.61
C GLY A 29 -15.46 -2.16 8.89
N SER A 30 -15.81 -0.88 8.97
CA SER A 30 -15.02 0.19 8.35
C SER A 30 -13.64 0.36 8.98
N LEU A 31 -13.51 0.19 10.30
CA LEU A 31 -12.22 0.22 10.97
C LEU A 31 -11.31 -0.93 10.52
N PHE A 32 -11.85 -2.16 10.44
CA PHE A 32 -11.10 -3.32 9.97
C PHE A 32 -10.72 -3.20 8.50
N ASP A 33 -11.64 -2.70 7.65
CA ASP A 33 -11.37 -2.45 6.24
C ASP A 33 -10.26 -1.41 6.06
N TRP A 34 -10.32 -0.29 6.79
CA TRP A 34 -9.26 0.72 6.79
C TRP A 34 -7.91 0.17 7.28
N MET A 35 -7.90 -0.70 8.28
CA MET A 35 -6.68 -1.38 8.75
C MET A 35 -6.16 -2.41 7.73
N ALA A 36 -7.04 -3.03 6.95
CA ALA A 36 -6.67 -3.98 5.90
C ALA A 36 -6.12 -3.26 4.65
N ASP A 37 -6.70 -2.13 4.25
CA ASP A 37 -6.23 -1.33 3.11
C ASP A 37 -4.78 -0.85 3.31
N GLY A 38 -4.42 -0.46 4.53
CA GLY A 38 -3.04 -0.06 4.86
C GLY A 38 -1.99 -1.19 4.74
N ARG A 39 -2.41 -2.45 4.62
CA ARG A 39 -1.51 -3.61 4.38
C ARG A 39 -1.32 -3.91 2.90
N ARG A 40 -2.14 -3.35 2.01
CA ARG A 40 -1.98 -3.52 0.57
C ARG A 40 -0.87 -2.59 0.10
N ASP A 41 0.18 -3.15 -0.50
CA ASP A 41 1.16 -2.34 -1.19
C ASP A 41 0.45 -1.64 -2.36
N ARG A 42 0.54 -0.31 -2.39
CA ARG A 42 -0.13 0.52 -3.39
C ARG A 42 0.65 0.57 -4.71
N ARG A 43 1.87 0.03 -4.73
CA ARG A 43 2.73 -0.02 -5.92
C ARG A 43 2.15 -1.01 -6.93
N ALA A 44 2.03 -0.57 -8.18
CA ALA A 44 1.50 -1.37 -9.27
C ALA A 44 2.37 -2.58 -9.61
N ALA A 45 3.67 -2.49 -9.35
CA ALA A 45 4.61 -3.61 -9.41
C ALA A 45 5.68 -3.46 -8.34
N ILE A 46 6.04 -4.59 -7.73
CA ILE A 46 7.17 -4.70 -6.80
C ILE A 46 7.99 -5.93 -7.13
N PRO A 47 9.33 -5.85 -7.08
CA PRO A 47 10.16 -7.03 -7.28
C PRO A 47 9.89 -8.01 -6.14
N GLU A 48 9.70 -9.29 -6.48
CA GLU A 48 9.39 -10.33 -5.50
C GLU A 48 10.57 -10.56 -4.54
N ARG A 49 11.79 -10.41 -5.05
CA ARG A 49 13.03 -10.38 -4.28
C ARG A 49 13.71 -9.02 -4.44
N ALA A 50 14.14 -8.44 -3.33
CA ALA A 50 14.86 -7.16 -3.35
C ALA A 50 16.29 -7.29 -3.92
N ALA A 51 16.83 -8.52 -3.93
CA ALA A 51 18.11 -8.85 -4.53
C ALA A 51 17.96 -10.09 -5.43
N VAL A 52 18.53 -10.03 -6.62
CA VAL A 52 18.52 -11.10 -7.64
C VAL A 52 19.93 -11.26 -8.21
N ARG A 53 20.18 -12.40 -8.84
CA ARG A 53 21.44 -12.64 -9.55
C ARG A 53 21.39 -12.04 -10.96
N GLU A 54 22.55 -11.60 -11.43
CA GLU A 54 22.77 -11.28 -12.83
C GLU A 54 22.50 -12.51 -13.71
N GLY A 55 21.82 -12.29 -14.83
CA GLY A 55 21.41 -13.36 -15.74
C GLY A 55 20.11 -14.07 -15.34
N GLU A 56 19.60 -13.87 -14.12
CA GLU A 56 18.29 -14.40 -13.72
C GLU A 56 17.14 -13.47 -14.18
N PRO A 57 16.02 -14.05 -14.63
CA PRO A 57 14.82 -13.27 -14.87
C PRO A 57 14.28 -12.70 -13.56
N ILE A 58 13.75 -11.48 -13.64
CA ILE A 58 13.21 -10.81 -12.46
C ILE A 58 11.72 -11.09 -12.37
N LEU A 59 11.30 -11.64 -11.23
CA LEU A 59 9.90 -11.82 -10.90
C LEU A 59 9.35 -10.57 -10.22
N TRP A 60 8.25 -10.08 -10.78
CA TRP A 60 7.52 -8.91 -10.33
C TRP A 60 6.16 -9.33 -9.83
N ARG A 61 5.82 -8.94 -8.62
CA ARG A 61 4.45 -9.04 -8.12
C ARG A 61 3.68 -7.80 -8.52
N LEU A 62 2.64 -7.99 -9.31
CA LEU A 62 1.74 -6.94 -9.78
C LEU A 62 0.61 -6.70 -8.78
N ALA A 63 0.15 -5.46 -8.71
CA ALA A 63 -1.10 -5.14 -8.01
C ALA A 63 -2.30 -5.82 -8.70
N ALA A 64 -3.36 -6.06 -7.94
CA ALA A 64 -4.63 -6.51 -8.49
C ALA A 64 -5.22 -5.42 -9.39
N GLY A 65 -5.66 -5.78 -10.60
CA GLY A 65 -6.15 -4.84 -11.61
C GLY A 65 -5.58 -5.13 -12.99
N ASP A 66 -5.09 -4.09 -13.67
CA ASP A 66 -4.66 -4.10 -15.07
C ASP A 66 -3.73 -5.27 -15.42
N SER A 67 -3.88 -5.79 -16.64
CA SER A 67 -3.11 -6.92 -17.17
C SER A 67 -1.68 -6.55 -17.54
N SER A 68 -1.37 -5.27 -17.64
CA SER A 68 -0.03 -4.76 -17.90
C SER A 68 0.27 -3.52 -17.07
N THR A 69 1.54 -3.32 -16.74
CA THR A 69 2.00 -2.12 -16.04
C THR A 69 3.41 -1.76 -16.47
N THR A 70 3.76 -0.49 -16.38
CA THR A 70 5.07 0.02 -16.78
C THR A 70 5.89 0.34 -15.54
N VAL A 71 7.15 -0.10 -15.56
CA VAL A 71 8.14 0.15 -14.52
C VAL A 71 9.34 0.86 -15.13
N ARG A 72 9.78 1.93 -14.48
CA ARG A 72 10.96 2.69 -14.88
C ARG A 72 12.11 2.36 -13.95
N LEU A 73 13.25 1.99 -14.50
CA LEU A 73 14.46 1.60 -13.80
C LEU A 73 15.53 2.63 -14.08
N THR A 74 16.17 3.15 -13.03
CA THR A 74 17.32 4.04 -13.16
C THR A 74 18.48 3.41 -12.41
N GLN A 75 19.59 3.12 -13.10
CA GLN A 75 20.78 2.60 -12.45
C GLN A 75 21.48 3.71 -11.66
N ARG A 76 21.73 3.50 -10.36
CA ARG A 76 22.18 4.58 -9.47
C ARG A 76 23.59 5.11 -9.78
N ASN A 77 24.45 4.27 -10.35
CA ASN A 77 25.85 4.62 -10.67
C ASN A 77 26.08 4.91 -12.16
N ASP A 78 25.03 4.89 -12.99
CA ASP A 78 25.13 5.18 -14.41
C ASP A 78 24.10 6.26 -14.78
N ALA A 79 24.59 7.49 -14.98
CA ALA A 79 23.76 8.68 -15.19
C ALA A 79 22.91 8.63 -16.48
N GLY A 80 23.15 7.67 -17.37
CA GLY A 80 22.39 7.47 -18.62
C GLY A 80 21.54 6.20 -18.70
N GLY A 81 21.60 5.32 -17.69
CA GLY A 81 20.99 3.98 -17.74
C GLY A 81 19.51 3.94 -17.36
N GLU A 82 18.67 4.86 -17.86
CA GLU A 82 17.23 4.79 -17.64
C GLU A 82 16.60 3.76 -18.59
N ARG A 83 15.96 2.73 -18.03
CA ARG A 83 15.29 1.67 -18.78
C ARG A 83 13.83 1.59 -18.38
N THR A 84 12.94 1.58 -19.35
CA THR A 84 11.51 1.36 -19.13
C THR A 84 11.16 -0.06 -19.51
N LEU A 85 10.54 -0.79 -18.57
CA LEU A 85 10.03 -2.15 -18.78
C LEU A 85 8.51 -2.13 -18.75
N THR A 86 7.90 -2.79 -19.74
CA THR A 86 6.47 -3.09 -19.72
C THR A 86 6.29 -4.51 -19.23
N LEU A 87 5.69 -4.65 -18.05
CA LEU A 87 5.40 -5.92 -17.43
C LEU A 87 4.00 -6.37 -17.84
N THR A 88 3.89 -7.58 -18.35
CA THR A 88 2.61 -8.20 -18.69
C THR A 88 2.36 -9.39 -17.79
N ARG A 89 1.14 -9.47 -17.26
CA ARG A 89 0.71 -10.58 -16.45
C ARG A 89 0.61 -11.84 -17.32
N ARG A 90 1.29 -12.91 -16.92
CA ARG A 90 1.19 -14.20 -17.60
C ARG A 90 0.09 -15.04 -16.93
N HIS A 91 -0.98 -15.35 -17.65
CA HIS A 91 -2.17 -16.06 -17.14
C HIS A 91 -2.87 -15.33 -15.98
N ALA A 92 -3.70 -16.02 -15.20
CA ALA A 92 -4.34 -15.51 -13.97
C ALA A 92 -3.36 -15.36 -12.78
N SER A 93 -2.06 -15.17 -13.05
CA SER A 93 -1.02 -15.03 -12.03
C SER A 93 -0.95 -13.61 -11.49
N ILE A 94 -0.51 -13.42 -10.25
CA ILE A 94 -0.13 -12.09 -9.74
C ILE A 94 1.33 -11.72 -10.11
N LEU A 95 2.02 -12.62 -10.81
CA LEU A 95 3.42 -12.48 -11.17
C LEU A 95 3.59 -12.13 -12.65
N ALA A 96 4.56 -11.26 -12.93
CA ALA A 96 5.09 -10.96 -14.24
C ALA A 96 6.60 -11.17 -14.24
N GLU A 97 7.14 -11.54 -15.39
CA GLU A 97 8.57 -11.80 -15.55
C GLU A 97 9.16 -10.74 -16.48
N SER A 98 10.36 -10.26 -16.18
CA SER A 98 11.13 -9.42 -17.09
C SER A 98 12.47 -10.06 -17.42
N PRO A 99 13.10 -9.69 -18.55
CA PRO A 99 14.45 -10.11 -18.87
C PRO A 99 15.44 -9.80 -17.75
N ALA A 100 16.52 -10.57 -17.70
CA ALA A 100 17.62 -10.34 -16.79
C ALA A 100 18.22 -8.94 -17.00
N LEU A 101 18.64 -8.33 -15.90
CA LEU A 101 19.36 -7.06 -15.90
C LEU A 101 20.85 -7.32 -15.61
N PRO A 102 21.74 -6.43 -16.07
CA PRO A 102 23.14 -6.50 -15.68
C PRO A 102 23.31 -6.19 -14.19
N ALA A 103 24.45 -6.56 -13.62
CA ALA A 103 24.75 -6.29 -12.23
C ALA A 103 24.71 -4.78 -11.91
N GLY A 104 24.04 -4.41 -10.82
CA GLY A 104 23.86 -3.01 -10.42
C GLY A 104 22.76 -2.79 -9.38
N VAL A 105 22.68 -1.55 -8.88
CA VAL A 105 21.59 -1.09 -8.00
C VAL A 105 20.65 -0.21 -8.83
N TYR A 106 19.39 -0.62 -8.89
CA TYR A 106 18.35 0.03 -9.67
C TYR A 106 17.32 0.70 -8.76
N ASP A 107 17.10 1.98 -8.98
CA ASP A 107 15.94 2.70 -8.46
C ASP A 107 14.74 2.40 -9.36
N VAL A 108 13.75 1.72 -8.79
CA VAL A 108 12.55 1.26 -9.47
C VAL A 108 11.43 2.25 -9.20
N ARG A 109 10.78 2.75 -10.25
CA ARG A 109 9.58 3.57 -10.17
C ARG A 109 8.42 2.87 -10.86
N ALA A 110 7.38 2.59 -10.10
CA ALA A 110 6.10 2.08 -10.60
C ALA A 110 4.99 3.06 -10.21
N ALA A 111 3.82 2.94 -10.86
CA ALA A 111 2.65 3.67 -10.40
C ALA A 111 2.39 3.32 -8.92
N GLY A 112 2.17 4.33 -8.08
CA GLY A 112 1.93 4.14 -6.65
C GLY A 112 3.17 4.13 -5.73
N GLY A 113 4.40 4.10 -6.25
CA GLY A 113 5.62 4.32 -5.43
C GLY A 113 6.95 3.88 -6.05
N ALA A 114 8.02 4.04 -5.28
CA ALA A 114 9.38 3.65 -5.67
C ALA A 114 9.93 2.51 -4.79
N SER A 115 10.76 1.64 -5.35
CA SER A 115 11.47 0.56 -4.66
C SER A 115 12.92 0.47 -5.14
N ILE A 116 13.74 -0.33 -4.47
CA ILE A 116 15.12 -0.61 -4.88
C ILE A 116 15.21 -2.08 -5.29
N LEU A 117 15.91 -2.35 -6.38
CA LEU A 117 16.27 -3.69 -6.83
C LEU A 117 17.79 -3.77 -6.93
N VAL A 118 18.38 -4.79 -6.32
CA VAL A 118 19.82 -5.07 -6.41
C VAL A 118 20.02 -6.29 -7.29
N VAL A 119 20.83 -6.15 -8.33
CA VAL A 119 21.24 -7.25 -9.20
C VAL A 119 22.72 -7.50 -8.94
N ASN A 120 23.04 -8.70 -8.46
CA ASN A 120 24.40 -9.05 -8.06
C ASN A 120 25.04 -10.00 -9.08
N ALA A 121 26.32 -9.82 -9.37
CA ALA A 121 27.06 -10.70 -10.28
C ALA A 121 27.19 -12.14 -9.73
N ALA A 122 27.12 -12.33 -8.41
CA ALA A 122 27.24 -13.64 -7.75
C ALA A 122 26.25 -13.82 -6.58
N ASP A 123 25.76 -15.05 -6.40
CA ASP A 123 24.82 -15.44 -5.32
C ASP A 123 25.47 -15.44 -3.92
N GLU A 124 26.79 -15.62 -3.86
CA GLU A 124 27.51 -15.82 -2.59
C GLU A 124 27.70 -14.52 -1.79
N LEU A 125 27.54 -13.37 -2.45
CA LEU A 125 27.73 -12.04 -1.87
C LEU A 125 26.41 -11.28 -1.70
N LEU A 126 25.30 -11.96 -1.44
CA LEU A 126 24.04 -11.27 -1.14
C LEU A 126 24.19 -10.50 0.19
N PRO A 127 24.16 -9.15 0.19
CA PRO A 127 24.15 -8.40 1.43
C PRO A 127 22.93 -8.84 2.24
N ARG A 128 23.19 -9.34 3.45
CA ARG A 128 22.15 -9.74 4.40
C ARG A 128 21.15 -8.59 4.51
N ALA A 129 19.87 -8.89 4.30
CA ALA A 129 18.80 -7.89 4.35
C ALA A 129 19.01 -7.00 5.58
N PRO A 130 19.13 -5.67 5.43
CA PRO A 130 19.38 -4.79 6.56
C PRO A 130 18.21 -4.91 7.52
N THR A 131 18.46 -5.55 8.65
CA THR A 131 17.51 -5.61 9.76
C THR A 131 17.50 -4.23 10.41
N VAL A 132 16.54 -3.39 10.01
CA VAL A 132 16.32 -2.11 10.69
C VAL A 132 15.63 -2.42 12.02
N ARG A 133 16.20 -1.96 13.14
CA ARG A 133 15.52 -2.02 14.43
C ARG A 133 14.21 -1.24 14.29
N ALA A 134 13.09 -1.85 14.65
CA ALA A 134 11.80 -1.16 14.64
C ALA A 134 11.90 0.08 15.54
N GLY A 135 12.04 1.25 14.91
CA GLY A 135 11.96 2.57 15.51
C GLY A 135 10.74 3.29 14.95
N ALA A 136 10.33 4.38 15.59
CA ALA A 136 9.30 5.25 15.03
C ALA A 136 9.73 5.64 13.60
N VAL A 137 9.01 5.11 12.61
CA VAL A 137 9.20 5.52 11.21
C VAL A 137 8.81 6.99 11.19
N GLY A 138 9.82 7.87 11.07
CA GLY A 138 9.56 9.28 10.85
C GLY A 138 8.71 9.40 9.59
N ASP A 139 7.65 10.19 9.67
CA ASP A 139 6.69 10.48 8.58
C ASP A 139 7.33 11.35 7.49
N GLY A 140 8.61 11.09 7.18
CA GLY A 140 9.37 11.78 6.16
C GLY A 140 8.71 11.55 4.82
N ALA A 141 7.96 12.54 4.35
CA ALA A 141 7.34 12.54 3.05
C ALA A 141 8.39 12.19 1.99
N VAL A 142 8.18 11.06 1.31
CA VAL A 142 8.95 10.72 0.11
C VAL A 142 8.70 11.84 -0.89
N SER A 143 9.73 12.65 -1.13
CA SER A 143 9.67 13.82 -2.01
C SER A 143 9.21 13.38 -3.40
N GLY A 144 8.02 13.84 -3.80
CA GLY A 144 7.40 13.52 -5.09
C GLY A 144 5.94 13.08 -5.04
N ARG A 145 5.33 12.93 -3.85
CA ARG A 145 3.90 12.60 -3.72
C ARG A 145 3.12 13.77 -3.13
N ALA A 146 2.15 14.30 -3.89
CA ALA A 146 1.16 15.21 -3.32
C ALA A 146 0.32 14.44 -2.28
N PRO A 147 0.10 14.98 -1.07
CA PRO A 147 -0.77 14.35 -0.08
C PRO A 147 -2.17 14.20 -0.67
N ALA A 148 -2.68 12.98 -0.76
CA ALA A 148 -4.07 12.80 -1.14
C ALA A 148 -4.95 13.10 0.07
N LEU A 149 -6.14 13.69 -0.12
CA LEU A 149 -7.06 14.02 0.97
C LEU A 149 -7.36 12.80 1.88
N ARG A 150 -7.37 11.60 1.28
CA ARG A 150 -7.53 10.28 1.93
C ARG A 150 -6.39 9.86 2.85
N ASP A 151 -5.22 10.46 2.75
CA ASP A 151 -4.08 10.20 3.65
C ASP A 151 -4.22 11.04 4.94
N SER A 152 -5.14 12.01 4.98
CA SER A 152 -5.45 12.78 6.19
C SER A 152 -6.52 12.07 7.05
N GLY A 153 -6.16 11.64 8.26
CA GLY A 153 -7.11 11.10 9.23
C GLY A 153 -8.24 12.08 9.59
N LEU A 154 -7.97 13.38 9.43
CA LEU A 154 -8.94 14.46 9.60
C LEU A 154 -10.06 14.43 8.55
N ALA A 155 -9.76 14.10 7.29
CA ALA A 155 -10.81 13.99 6.26
C ALA A 155 -11.78 12.83 6.56
N TYR A 156 -11.26 11.70 7.05
CA TYR A 156 -12.11 10.59 7.48
C TYR A 156 -12.99 10.99 8.68
N ALA A 157 -12.41 11.65 9.70
CA ALA A 157 -13.16 12.15 10.83
C ALA A 157 -14.26 13.16 10.41
N LEU A 158 -13.97 14.05 9.47
CA LEU A 158 -14.93 15.01 8.93
C LEU A 158 -16.10 14.32 8.22
N VAL A 159 -15.84 13.32 7.39
CA VAL A 159 -16.90 12.56 6.70
C VAL A 159 -17.80 11.83 7.70
N VAL A 160 -17.21 11.21 8.73
CA VAL A 160 -17.98 10.56 9.80
C VAL A 160 -18.81 11.60 10.57
N CYS A 161 -18.24 12.74 10.93
CA CYS A 161 -18.96 13.84 11.58
C CYS A 161 -20.12 14.36 10.73
N LEU A 162 -19.91 14.53 9.42
CA LEU A 162 -20.95 14.97 8.48
C LEU A 162 -22.07 13.95 8.35
N LEU A 163 -21.74 12.66 8.27
CA LEU A 163 -22.73 11.59 8.23
C LEU A 163 -23.54 11.52 9.53
N CYS A 164 -22.88 11.66 10.69
CA CYS A 164 -23.56 11.73 11.98
C CYS A 164 -24.47 12.96 12.07
N ALA A 165 -23.99 14.13 11.64
CA ALA A 165 -24.77 15.36 11.62
C ALA A 165 -25.99 15.23 10.71
N GLU A 166 -25.82 14.67 9.50
CA GLU A 166 -26.92 14.43 8.58
C GLU A 166 -27.97 13.51 9.19
N TRP A 167 -27.56 12.42 9.84
CA TRP A 167 -28.48 11.50 10.49
C TRP A 167 -29.25 12.17 11.64
N ILE A 168 -28.59 12.99 12.45
CA ILE A 168 -29.24 13.77 13.52
C ILE A 168 -30.26 14.75 12.93
N LEU A 169 -29.89 15.46 11.87
CA LEU A 169 -30.77 16.40 11.15
C LEU A 169 -31.99 15.70 10.55
N ARG A 170 -31.83 14.52 9.96
CA ARG A 170 -32.95 13.72 9.42
C ARG A 170 -33.91 13.28 10.53
N ARG A 171 -33.37 12.86 11.68
CA ARG A 171 -34.18 12.47 12.85
C ARG A 171 -34.94 13.63 13.46
N GLN A 172 -34.34 14.82 13.53
CA GLN A 172 -35.02 16.02 14.02
C GLN A 172 -36.11 16.52 13.07
N ARG A 173 -35.97 16.27 11.76
CA ARG A 173 -36.96 16.63 10.73
C ARG A 173 -38.06 15.58 10.53
N GLY A 174 -38.06 14.49 11.31
CA GLY A 174 -39.11 13.45 11.23
C GLY A 174 -39.11 12.63 9.94
N LEU A 175 -37.98 12.56 9.23
CA LEU A 175 -37.85 11.84 7.96
C LEU A 175 -37.39 10.37 8.13
N LEU A 176 -37.96 9.65 9.10
CA LEU A 176 -37.73 8.22 9.32
C LEU A 176 -39.04 7.45 9.42
#